data_AF-A0A8H3J1L6-F1
#
_entry.id   AF-A0A8H3J1L6-F1
#
_cell.length_a   1.000
_cell.length_b   1.000
_cell.length_c   1.000
_cell.angle_alpha   90.00
_cell.angle_beta   90.00
_cell.angle_gamma   90.00
#
_symmetry.space_group_name_H-M   'P 1'
#
loop_
_entity.id
_entity.type
_entity.pdbx_description
1 polymer ?
#
loop_
_entity_poly.entity_id
_entity_poly.type
_entity_poly.pdbx_seq_one_letter_code
_entity_poly.pdbx_strand_id
1 'polypeptide(L)'
;MSTDDTSIHEPSKTQQNPEPDAYQSPKEGLLSYLPGRVVPYAELMRLERPAGYFTFYFPHLYGTLYAALRLSSPPPFAQIVRLNLIFVVGSVFLRGAACTWNDIIDAPFDRQVARCRHRAIARGAVTPVAGFAFTLVQTTLGLGLLTRLPPLCGLYAFPLALLMAIYPFAKRFTAYPQIVLGFSLALGQQVGAAAVGIDPLSDNSPRALYAMASLYASNVLCAIIVDAVYSHQDLQDDMELGLKSIATAWQDLTKPLLWLLALSQVLVLAAVGVLLDLGWGYFSPTVLCTAFVLGKMIQKVKLDEPASCAWWFRHSIYLTGLTQASGLLMTYLARRPAGFS
;
A
#
# COMPACT_ATOMS: atom_id res chain seq x y z
N MET A 1 -46.92 -52.02 -37.59
CA MET A 1 -45.50 -52.45 -37.64
C MET A 1 -44.72 -51.18 -37.98
N SER A 2 -44.37 -50.40 -36.93
CA SER A 2 -43.00 -50.26 -36.40
C SER A 2 -42.24 -49.19 -37.21
N THR A 3 -41.69 -48.10 -36.68
CA THR A 3 -41.03 -47.86 -35.39
C THR A 3 -40.97 -46.36 -35.06
N ASP A 4 -41.08 -46.06 -33.76
CA ASP A 4 -40.78 -44.78 -33.12
C ASP A 4 -39.31 -44.35 -33.29
N ASP A 5 -39.10 -43.07 -33.57
CA ASP A 5 -37.83 -42.35 -33.44
C ASP A 5 -37.58 -42.03 -31.96
N THR A 6 -36.59 -42.68 -31.35
CA THR A 6 -36.02 -42.27 -30.06
C THR A 6 -34.51 -42.10 -30.21
N SER A 7 -34.10 -40.87 -30.56
CA SER A 7 -32.71 -40.46 -30.40
C SER A 7 -32.47 -40.16 -28.92
N ILE A 8 -31.61 -40.96 -28.30
CA ILE A 8 -31.19 -40.82 -26.92
C ILE A 8 -30.18 -39.66 -26.88
N HIS A 9 -30.56 -38.55 -26.27
CA HIS A 9 -29.61 -37.49 -25.88
C HIS A 9 -28.67 -38.04 -24.80
N GLU A 10 -27.39 -38.22 -25.13
CA GLU A 10 -26.33 -38.38 -24.13
C GLU A 10 -26.26 -37.13 -23.25
N PRO A 11 -26.29 -37.24 -21.91
CA PRO A 11 -26.05 -36.10 -21.05
C PRO A 11 -24.59 -35.65 -21.18
N SER A 12 -24.43 -34.39 -21.58
CA SER A 12 -23.19 -33.62 -21.59
C SER A 12 -22.35 -33.91 -20.33
N LYS A 13 -21.11 -34.36 -20.55
CA LYS A 13 -20.10 -34.50 -19.49
C LYS A 13 -19.99 -33.17 -18.75
N THR A 14 -20.50 -33.15 -17.52
CA THR A 14 -20.29 -32.08 -16.56
C THR A 14 -18.78 -31.88 -16.46
N GLN A 15 -18.29 -30.73 -16.93
CA GLN A 15 -16.91 -30.30 -16.67
C GLN A 15 -16.78 -30.20 -15.15
N GLN A 16 -16.21 -31.24 -14.53
CA GLN A 16 -15.79 -31.20 -13.15
C GLN A 16 -14.78 -30.05 -13.04
N ASN A 17 -15.13 -29.03 -12.26
CA ASN A 17 -14.14 -28.05 -11.80
C ASN A 17 -12.96 -28.84 -11.22
N PRO A 18 -11.71 -28.56 -11.62
CA PRO A 18 -10.55 -29.23 -11.04
C PRO A 18 -10.57 -29.03 -9.52
N GLU A 19 -10.29 -30.12 -8.78
CA GLU A 19 -10.12 -30.06 -7.33
C GLU A 19 -9.17 -28.91 -6.96
N PRO A 20 -9.47 -28.12 -5.91
CA PRO A 20 -8.59 -27.04 -5.52
C PRO A 20 -7.22 -27.59 -5.13
N ASP A 21 -6.17 -27.17 -5.84
CA ASP A 21 -4.79 -27.56 -5.57
C ASP A 21 -4.47 -27.52 -4.07
N ALA A 22 -3.87 -28.60 -3.56
CA ALA A 22 -3.48 -28.68 -2.15
C ALA A 22 -2.40 -27.64 -1.81
N TYR A 23 -2.43 -27.11 -0.59
CA TYR A 23 -1.39 -26.20 -0.11
C TYR A 23 -0.01 -26.86 -0.14
N GLN A 24 0.98 -26.17 -0.71
CA GLN A 24 2.38 -26.58 -0.67
C GLN A 24 3.18 -25.59 0.17
N SER A 25 4.02 -26.11 1.06
CA SER A 25 4.93 -25.27 1.84
C SER A 25 5.95 -24.58 0.91
N PRO A 26 6.37 -23.33 1.20
CA PRO A 26 7.34 -22.62 0.39
C PRO A 26 8.66 -23.39 0.23
N LYS A 27 9.04 -23.68 -1.01
CA LYS A 27 10.31 -24.37 -1.35
C LYS A 27 11.45 -23.40 -1.64
N GLU A 28 11.11 -22.15 -1.95
CA GLU A 28 12.06 -21.09 -2.33
C GLU A 28 11.80 -19.80 -1.55
N GLY A 29 12.78 -18.90 -1.57
CA GLY A 29 12.70 -17.59 -0.94
C GLY A 29 12.93 -17.60 0.57
N LEU A 30 12.61 -16.49 1.25
CA LEU A 30 12.89 -16.31 2.67
C LEU A 30 12.19 -17.35 3.56
N LEU A 31 10.97 -17.74 3.18
CA LEU A 31 10.13 -18.62 4.00
C LEU A 31 10.63 -20.06 4.06
N SER A 32 11.37 -20.54 3.05
CA SER A 32 11.87 -21.92 3.03
C SER A 32 12.98 -22.18 4.06
N TYR A 33 13.62 -21.12 4.56
CA TYR A 33 14.63 -21.20 5.63
C TYR A 33 14.02 -21.16 7.04
N LEU A 34 12.72 -20.90 7.17
CA LEU A 34 12.06 -20.80 8.47
C LEU A 34 11.56 -22.17 8.95
N PRO A 35 11.52 -22.41 10.28
CA PRO A 35 10.88 -23.60 10.82
C PRO A 35 9.41 -23.68 10.38
N GLY A 36 8.92 -24.87 10.04
CA GLY A 36 7.55 -25.04 9.50
C GLY A 36 6.44 -24.50 10.41
N ARG A 37 6.65 -24.44 11.73
CA ARG A 37 5.71 -23.84 12.70
C ARG A 37 5.64 -22.31 12.62
N VAL A 38 6.70 -21.66 12.12
CA VAL A 38 6.81 -20.20 12.00
C VAL A 38 6.32 -19.70 10.64
N VAL A 39 6.42 -20.54 9.60
CA VAL A 39 6.01 -20.20 8.21
C VAL A 39 4.61 -19.58 8.14
N PRO A 40 3.55 -20.12 8.78
CA PRO A 40 2.22 -19.52 8.72
C PRO A 40 2.16 -18.09 9.28
N TYR A 41 2.92 -17.79 10.33
CA TYR A 41 2.99 -16.43 10.90
C TYR A 41 3.80 -15.48 10.00
N ALA A 42 4.86 -15.99 9.37
CA ALA A 42 5.62 -15.23 8.38
C ALA A 42 4.79 -14.89 7.13
N GLU A 43 3.93 -15.81 6.69
CA GLU A 43 2.94 -15.56 5.63
C GLU A 43 1.88 -14.54 6.04
N LEU A 44 1.42 -14.55 7.31
CA LEU A 44 0.51 -13.50 7.83
C LEU A 44 1.15 -12.11 7.76
N MET A 45 2.45 -12.02 8.07
CA MET A 45 3.22 -10.79 7.90
C MET A 45 3.51 -10.43 6.44
N ARG A 46 3.30 -11.39 5.52
CA ARG A 46 3.64 -11.31 4.09
C ARG A 46 5.12 -10.99 3.87
N LEU A 47 6.02 -11.67 4.58
CA LEU A 47 7.48 -11.48 4.50
C LEU A 47 8.03 -11.82 3.10
N GLU A 48 7.35 -12.68 2.36
CA GLU A 48 7.65 -13.02 0.98
C GLU A 48 7.26 -11.94 -0.04
N ARG A 49 6.49 -10.92 0.37
CA ARG A 49 5.99 -9.83 -0.49
C ARG A 49 6.52 -8.46 -0.03
N PRO A 50 7.82 -8.17 -0.25
CA PRO A 50 8.47 -6.98 0.31
C PRO A 50 7.88 -5.66 -0.17
N ALA A 51 7.30 -5.61 -1.38
CA ALA A 51 6.78 -4.38 -1.96
C ALA A 51 5.76 -3.69 -1.05
N GLY A 52 4.92 -4.47 -0.37
CA GLY A 52 3.95 -3.89 0.55
C GLY A 52 4.59 -3.15 1.73
N TYR A 53 5.76 -3.56 2.23
CA TYR A 53 6.43 -2.80 3.31
C TYR A 53 6.82 -1.40 2.86
N PHE A 54 7.22 -1.27 1.59
CA PHE A 54 7.58 0.01 1.01
C PHE A 54 6.36 0.93 0.80
N THR A 55 5.16 0.37 0.58
CA THR A 55 3.91 1.14 0.57
C THR A 55 3.67 1.87 1.89
N PHE A 56 4.00 1.24 3.03
CA PHE A 56 3.90 1.86 4.35
C PHE A 56 5.06 2.83 4.62
N TYR A 57 6.27 2.46 4.19
CA TYR A 57 7.48 3.24 4.46
C TYR A 57 7.59 4.55 3.66
N PHE A 58 7.26 4.54 2.36
CA PHE A 58 7.49 5.71 1.50
C PHE A 58 6.80 7.00 2.00
N PRO A 59 5.53 6.97 2.45
CA PRO A 59 4.91 8.15 3.07
C PRO A 59 5.73 8.70 4.24
N HIS A 60 6.25 7.85 5.14
CA HIS A 60 7.13 8.29 6.23
C HIS A 60 8.38 8.99 5.70
N LEU A 61 9.04 8.39 4.70
CA LEU A 61 10.23 8.98 4.05
C LEU A 61 9.93 10.35 3.47
N TYR A 62 8.84 10.50 2.71
CA TYR A 62 8.45 11.79 2.15
C TYR A 62 8.19 12.82 3.24
N GLY A 63 7.52 12.44 4.33
CA GLY A 63 7.31 13.28 5.50
C GLY A 63 8.61 13.77 6.12
N THR A 64 9.58 12.87 6.33
CA THR A 64 10.89 13.24 6.89
C THR A 64 11.65 14.21 5.99
N LEU A 65 11.68 13.96 4.68
CA LEU A 65 12.39 14.81 3.73
C LEU A 65 11.69 16.16 3.57
N TYR A 66 10.36 16.16 3.44
CA TYR A 66 9.55 17.38 3.39
C TYR A 66 9.82 18.26 4.61
N ALA A 67 9.76 17.70 5.83
CA ALA A 67 10.01 18.46 7.05
C ALA A 67 11.45 19.00 7.11
N ALA A 68 12.44 18.22 6.65
CA ALA A 68 13.82 18.67 6.56
C ALA A 68 14.01 19.87 5.60
N LEU A 69 13.21 19.95 4.53
CA LEU A 69 13.18 21.11 3.61
C LEU A 69 12.49 22.34 4.21
N ARG A 70 11.67 22.17 5.25
CA ARG A 70 10.91 23.26 5.88
C ARG A 70 11.67 23.95 7.00
N LEU A 71 12.55 23.22 7.68
CA LEU A 71 13.35 23.79 8.77
C LEU A 71 14.42 24.75 8.24
N SER A 72 14.64 25.86 8.93
CA SER A 72 15.69 26.83 8.60
C SER A 72 17.10 26.22 8.70
N SER A 73 17.28 25.32 9.67
CA SER A 73 18.46 24.48 9.81
C SER A 73 18.05 23.02 9.60
N PRO A 74 18.30 22.45 8.41
CA PRO A 74 17.92 21.06 8.14
C PRO A 74 18.68 20.11 9.08
N PRO A 75 18.03 19.04 9.57
CA PRO A 75 18.70 18.04 10.39
C PRO A 75 19.85 17.38 9.60
N PRO A 76 20.93 16.93 10.25
CA PRO A 76 22.01 16.22 9.58
C PRO A 76 21.51 14.96 8.86
N PHE A 77 22.17 14.59 7.76
CA PHE A 77 21.75 13.43 6.96
C PHE A 77 21.71 12.13 7.79
N ALA A 78 22.65 11.96 8.71
CA ALA A 78 22.68 10.84 9.64
C ALA A 78 21.40 10.73 10.50
N GLN A 79 20.81 11.86 10.90
CA GLN A 79 19.54 11.86 11.64
C GLN A 79 18.38 11.42 10.74
N ILE A 80 18.31 11.89 9.49
CA ILE A 80 17.31 11.45 8.52
C ILE A 80 17.42 9.95 8.26
N VAL A 81 18.63 9.43 8.08
CA VAL A 81 18.87 7.98 7.93
C VAL A 81 18.40 7.22 9.17
N ARG A 82 18.78 7.67 10.38
CA ARG A 82 18.38 7.02 11.64
C ARG A 82 16.86 6.93 11.79
N LEU A 83 16.14 8.03 11.53
CA LEU A 83 14.67 8.05 11.59
C LEU A 83 14.05 7.10 10.58
N ASN A 84 14.56 7.09 9.35
CA ASN A 84 14.04 6.22 8.30
C ASN A 84 14.33 4.74 8.54
N LEU A 85 15.44 4.38 9.18
CA LEU A 85 15.68 3.01 9.64
C LEU A 85 14.61 2.56 10.66
N ILE A 86 14.22 3.44 11.59
CA ILE A 86 13.12 3.16 12.51
C ILE A 86 11.81 2.96 11.73
N PHE A 87 11.52 3.80 10.74
CA PHE A 87 10.31 3.67 9.92
C PHE A 87 10.30 2.42 9.03
N VAL A 88 11.44 1.98 8.50
CA VAL A 88 11.53 0.71 7.75
C VAL A 88 11.15 -0.46 8.66
N VAL A 89 11.75 -0.56 9.85
CA VAL A 89 11.44 -1.63 10.80
C VAL A 89 10.00 -1.51 11.31
N GLY A 90 9.54 -0.31 11.60
CA GLY A 90 8.15 -0.04 11.98
C GLY A 90 7.15 -0.45 10.91
N SER A 91 7.45 -0.21 9.64
CA SER A 91 6.61 -0.61 8.50
C SER A 91 6.47 -2.12 8.36
N VAL A 92 7.48 -2.89 8.77
CA VAL A 92 7.39 -4.36 8.82
C VAL A 92 6.32 -4.81 9.81
N PHE A 93 6.35 -4.27 11.03
CA PHE A 93 5.38 -4.62 12.06
C PHE A 93 3.98 -4.07 11.78
N LEU A 94 3.89 -2.81 11.35
CA LEU A 94 2.62 -2.15 11.05
C LEU A 94 1.89 -2.85 9.89
N ARG A 95 2.60 -3.13 8.80
CA ARG A 95 2.03 -3.89 7.69
C ARG A 95 1.67 -5.31 8.13
N GLY A 96 2.55 -5.97 8.85
CA GLY A 96 2.29 -7.34 9.30
C GLY A 96 1.03 -7.42 10.17
N ALA A 97 0.85 -6.48 11.09
CA ALA A 97 -0.36 -6.36 11.90
C ALA A 97 -1.60 -6.09 11.03
N ALA A 98 -1.52 -5.15 10.09
CA ALA A 98 -2.62 -4.82 9.18
C ALA A 98 -3.03 -6.02 8.31
N CYS A 99 -2.06 -6.74 7.72
CA CYS A 99 -2.32 -7.94 6.92
C CYS A 99 -2.88 -9.10 7.77
N THR A 100 -2.34 -9.30 8.97
CA THR A 100 -2.85 -10.33 9.89
C THR A 100 -4.30 -10.02 10.29
N TRP A 101 -4.58 -8.77 10.66
CA TRP A 101 -5.93 -8.31 10.95
C TRP A 101 -6.88 -8.49 9.77
N ASN A 102 -6.44 -8.11 8.56
CA ASN A 102 -7.22 -8.31 7.35
C ASN A 102 -7.56 -9.79 7.13
N ASP A 103 -6.58 -10.70 7.28
CA ASP A 103 -6.79 -12.14 7.11
C ASP A 103 -7.75 -12.74 8.16
N ILE A 104 -7.79 -12.19 9.38
CA ILE A 104 -8.79 -12.59 10.39
C ILE A 104 -10.20 -12.22 9.92
N ILE A 105 -10.37 -10.97 9.48
CA ILE A 105 -11.67 -10.42 9.08
C ILE A 105 -12.18 -11.04 7.77
N ASP A 106 -11.28 -11.35 6.86
CA ASP A 106 -11.59 -11.86 5.52
C ASP A 106 -11.61 -13.38 5.42
N ALA A 107 -11.19 -14.11 6.47
CA ALA A 107 -11.10 -15.58 6.45
C ALA A 107 -12.31 -16.32 5.83
N PRO A 108 -13.58 -15.95 6.09
CA PRO A 108 -14.73 -16.61 5.47
C PRO A 108 -14.79 -16.44 3.94
N PHE A 109 -14.39 -15.26 3.45
CA PHE A 109 -14.36 -14.94 2.01
C PHE A 109 -13.10 -15.50 1.36
N ASP A 110 -11.94 -15.34 2.01
CA ASP A 110 -10.65 -15.80 1.50
C ASP A 110 -10.65 -17.31 1.20
N ARG A 111 -11.43 -18.12 1.93
CA ARG A 111 -11.62 -19.56 1.65
C ARG A 111 -12.24 -19.87 0.29
N GLN A 112 -13.01 -18.94 -0.25
CA GLN A 112 -13.78 -19.09 -1.49
C GLN A 112 -13.04 -18.47 -2.70
N VAL A 113 -12.01 -17.64 -2.46
CA VAL A 113 -11.22 -16.97 -3.49
C VAL A 113 -10.00 -17.81 -3.85
N ALA A 114 -9.81 -18.12 -5.14
CA ALA A 114 -8.78 -19.06 -5.59
C ALA A 114 -7.36 -18.65 -5.14
N ARG A 115 -7.06 -17.36 -5.21
CA ARG A 115 -5.78 -16.77 -4.79
C ARG A 115 -5.56 -16.78 -3.27
N CYS A 116 -6.64 -16.69 -2.49
CA CYS A 116 -6.58 -16.40 -1.06
C CYS A 116 -6.90 -17.61 -0.19
N ARG A 117 -7.43 -18.70 -0.75
CA ARG A 117 -7.79 -19.94 -0.01
C ARG A 117 -6.63 -20.54 0.77
N HIS A 118 -5.40 -20.32 0.29
CA HIS A 118 -4.18 -20.80 0.92
C HIS A 118 -3.60 -19.84 1.97
N ARG A 119 -4.23 -18.71 2.31
CA ARG A 119 -3.79 -17.87 3.42
C ARG A 119 -3.85 -18.64 4.74
N ALA A 120 -2.94 -18.36 5.66
CA ALA A 120 -2.73 -19.14 6.88
C ALA A 120 -4.01 -19.32 7.73
N ILE A 121 -4.82 -18.27 7.90
CA ILE A 121 -6.09 -18.35 8.66
C ILE A 121 -7.20 -19.01 7.82
N ALA A 122 -7.28 -18.70 6.52
CA ALA A 122 -8.26 -19.29 5.62
C ALA A 122 -8.14 -20.82 5.56
N ARG A 123 -6.91 -21.33 5.40
CA ARG A 123 -6.58 -22.77 5.38
C ARG A 123 -6.52 -23.44 6.76
N GLY A 124 -6.72 -22.70 7.85
CA GLY A 124 -6.71 -23.23 9.22
C GLY A 124 -5.33 -23.52 9.81
N ALA A 125 -4.24 -23.08 9.18
CA ALA A 125 -2.88 -23.21 9.73
C ALA A 125 -2.63 -22.32 10.96
N VAL A 126 -3.38 -21.22 11.09
CA VAL A 126 -3.40 -20.35 12.28
C VAL A 126 -4.85 -20.10 12.67
N THR A 127 -5.18 -20.25 13.95
CA THR A 127 -6.54 -19.95 14.43
C THR A 127 -6.79 -18.44 14.47
N PRO A 128 -8.04 -17.95 14.32
CA PRO A 128 -8.34 -16.52 14.44
C PRO A 128 -7.87 -15.89 15.75
N VAL A 129 -7.97 -16.63 16.87
CA VAL A 129 -7.49 -16.18 18.19
C VAL A 129 -5.98 -16.03 18.21
N ALA A 130 -5.23 -16.99 17.66
CA ALA A 130 -3.78 -16.90 17.55
C ALA A 130 -3.34 -15.78 16.60
N GLY A 131 -4.07 -15.58 15.49
CA GLY A 131 -3.88 -14.46 14.58
C GLY A 131 -4.08 -13.13 15.30
N PHE A 132 -5.14 -12.99 16.10
CA PHE A 132 -5.41 -11.77 16.87
C PHE A 132 -4.31 -11.48 17.90
N ALA A 133 -3.90 -12.49 18.67
CA ALA A 133 -2.77 -12.36 19.60
C ALA A 133 -1.49 -11.93 18.87
N PHE A 134 -1.25 -12.47 17.68
CA PHE A 134 -0.10 -12.08 16.85
C PHE A 134 -0.20 -10.65 16.31
N THR A 135 -1.39 -10.18 15.92
CA THR A 135 -1.64 -8.77 15.59
C THR A 135 -1.31 -7.86 16.77
N LEU A 136 -1.71 -8.24 18.00
CA LEU A 136 -1.40 -7.47 19.21
C LEU A 136 0.11 -7.40 19.46
N VAL A 137 0.83 -8.53 19.35
CA VAL A 137 2.29 -8.57 19.50
C VAL A 137 2.97 -7.63 18.50
N GLN A 138 2.61 -7.71 17.22
CA GLN A 138 3.18 -6.83 16.18
C GLN A 138 2.87 -5.36 16.45
N THR A 139 1.65 -5.05 16.89
CA THR A 139 1.22 -3.68 17.23
C THR A 139 2.02 -3.16 18.43
N THR A 140 2.23 -3.98 19.47
CA THR A 140 3.05 -3.62 20.63
C THR A 140 4.52 -3.38 20.24
N LEU A 141 5.08 -4.19 19.35
CA LEU A 141 6.44 -3.97 18.82
C LEU A 141 6.53 -2.65 18.03
N GLY A 142 5.52 -2.36 17.20
CA GLY A 142 5.41 -1.07 16.50
C GLY A 142 5.30 0.11 17.48
N LEU A 143 4.51 -0.02 18.55
CA LEU A 143 4.40 0.99 19.60
C LEU A 143 5.73 1.20 20.34
N GLY A 144 6.49 0.13 20.61
CA GLY A 144 7.82 0.22 21.20
C GLY A 144 8.84 0.97 20.32
N LEU A 145 8.68 0.96 19.00
CA LEU A 145 9.46 1.81 18.09
C LEU A 145 8.98 3.26 18.12
N LEU A 146 7.67 3.49 18.24
CA LEU A 146 7.08 4.81 18.33
C LEU A 146 7.57 5.57 19.57
N THR A 147 7.89 4.90 20.69
CA THR A 147 8.48 5.55 21.86
C THR A 147 9.91 6.05 21.64
N ARG A 148 10.56 5.70 20.52
CA ARG A 148 11.86 6.23 20.10
C ARG A 148 11.74 7.51 19.27
N LEU A 149 10.50 7.93 18.98
CA LEU A 149 10.16 9.13 18.23
C LEU A 149 9.55 10.19 19.16
N PRO A 150 9.51 11.47 18.75
CA PRO A 150 8.81 12.50 19.50
C PRO A 150 7.35 12.11 19.80
N PRO A 151 6.78 12.48 20.97
CA PRO A 151 5.40 12.15 21.33
C PRO A 151 4.35 12.59 20.29
N LEU A 152 4.64 13.68 19.56
CA LEU A 152 3.83 14.19 18.47
C LEU A 152 3.56 13.14 17.37
N CYS A 153 4.49 12.21 17.12
CA CYS A 153 4.28 11.11 16.18
C CYS A 153 3.07 10.25 16.56
N GLY A 154 2.80 10.10 17.87
CA GLY A 154 1.64 9.36 18.38
C GLY A 154 0.30 9.94 17.95
N LEU A 155 0.20 11.27 17.85
CA LEU A 155 -1.01 11.97 17.41
C LEU A 155 -1.44 11.54 15.99
N TYR A 156 -0.47 11.27 15.12
CA TYR A 156 -0.72 10.85 13.73
C TYR A 156 -0.70 9.34 13.54
N ALA A 157 0.07 8.61 14.35
CA ALA A 157 0.12 7.15 14.30
C ALA A 157 -1.19 6.51 14.78
N PHE A 158 -1.89 7.12 15.74
CA PHE A 158 -3.19 6.64 16.22
C PHE A 158 -4.27 6.60 15.13
N PRO A 159 -4.61 7.72 14.44
CA PRO A 159 -5.60 7.68 13.36
C PRO A 159 -5.16 6.79 12.19
N LEU A 160 -3.84 6.67 11.94
CA LEU A 160 -3.31 5.72 10.96
C LEU A 160 -3.72 4.30 11.31
N ALA A 161 -3.39 3.85 12.53
CA ALA A 161 -3.69 2.50 13.00
C ALA A 161 -5.22 2.25 13.07
N LEU A 162 -5.99 3.25 13.48
CA LEU A 162 -7.46 3.17 13.51
C LEU A 162 -8.05 2.96 12.12
N LEU A 163 -7.62 3.74 11.12
CA LEU A 163 -8.08 3.57 9.74
C LEU A 163 -7.64 2.23 9.15
N MET A 164 -6.44 1.74 9.47
CA MET A 164 -6.01 0.38 9.09
C MET A 164 -6.89 -0.71 9.70
N ALA A 165 -7.35 -0.53 10.95
CA ALA A 165 -8.25 -1.47 11.60
C ALA A 165 -9.65 -1.47 10.96
N ILE A 166 -10.11 -0.32 10.47
CA ILE A 166 -11.42 -0.15 9.81
C ILE A 166 -11.39 -0.63 8.36
N TYR A 167 -10.28 -0.47 7.65
CA TYR A 167 -10.15 -0.76 6.22
C TYR A 167 -10.69 -2.14 5.77
N PRO A 168 -10.42 -3.28 6.46
CA PRO A 168 -10.91 -4.59 6.05
C PRO A 168 -12.44 -4.69 5.95
N PHE A 169 -13.15 -3.85 6.72
CA PHE A 169 -14.62 -3.81 6.70
C PHE A 169 -15.16 -2.98 5.53
N ALA A 170 -14.37 -2.06 4.97
CA ALA A 170 -14.83 -1.08 3.99
C ALA A 170 -15.41 -1.72 2.73
N LYS A 171 -14.84 -2.84 2.26
CA LYS A 171 -15.32 -3.57 1.07
C LYS A 171 -16.75 -4.11 1.17
N ARG A 172 -17.32 -4.15 2.39
CA ARG A 172 -18.70 -4.57 2.66
C ARG A 172 -19.69 -3.42 2.50
N PHE A 173 -19.23 -2.18 2.65
CA PHE A 173 -20.08 -0.99 2.74
C PHE A 173 -19.89 -0.02 1.58
N THR A 174 -18.70 0.04 0.98
CA THR A 174 -18.37 1.00 -0.08
C THR A 174 -17.67 0.34 -1.26
N ALA A 175 -17.91 0.88 -2.45
CA ALA A 175 -17.16 0.57 -3.68
C ALA A 175 -15.75 1.18 -3.72
N TYR A 176 -15.37 1.96 -2.70
CA TYR A 176 -14.11 2.69 -2.69
C TYR A 176 -13.26 2.41 -1.43
N PRO A 177 -13.06 1.15 -1.01
CA PRO A 177 -12.22 0.83 0.16
C PRO A 177 -10.77 1.35 -0.01
N GLN A 178 -10.30 1.49 -1.24
CA GLN A 178 -9.01 2.09 -1.60
C GLN A 178 -8.82 3.50 -1.04
N ILE A 179 -9.91 4.27 -0.89
CA ILE A 179 -9.85 5.62 -0.33
C ILE A 179 -9.45 5.55 1.16
N VAL A 180 -10.06 4.64 1.92
CA VAL A 180 -9.75 4.42 3.35
C VAL A 180 -8.29 3.99 3.50
N LEU A 181 -7.84 3.05 2.65
CA LEU A 181 -6.45 2.61 2.61
C LEU A 181 -5.50 3.78 2.30
N GLY A 182 -5.82 4.60 1.30
CA GLY A 182 -5.02 5.74 0.88
C GLY A 182 -4.87 6.79 1.98
N PHE A 183 -5.97 7.19 2.63
CA PHE A 183 -5.93 8.11 3.77
C PHE A 183 -5.11 7.54 4.94
N SER A 184 -5.25 6.24 5.20
CA SER A 184 -4.48 5.58 6.26
C SER A 184 -2.98 5.61 5.96
N LEU A 185 -2.55 5.13 4.79
CA LEU A 185 -1.13 5.11 4.40
C LEU A 185 -0.53 6.52 4.35
N ALA A 186 -1.27 7.50 3.84
CA ALA A 186 -0.81 8.88 3.73
C ALA A 186 -0.52 9.54 5.09
N LEU A 187 -1.14 9.08 6.19
CA LEU A 187 -0.80 9.56 7.54
C LEU A 187 0.66 9.24 7.93
N GLY A 188 1.31 8.28 7.26
CA GLY A 188 2.74 8.03 7.42
C GLY A 188 3.58 9.28 7.15
N GLN A 189 3.18 10.12 6.18
CA GLN A 189 3.80 11.42 5.92
C GLN A 189 3.77 12.33 7.16
N GLN A 190 2.65 12.37 7.86
CA GLN A 190 2.50 13.23 9.04
C GLN A 190 3.34 12.71 10.21
N VAL A 191 3.39 11.38 10.39
CA VAL A 191 4.29 10.75 11.36
C VAL A 191 5.76 11.07 11.04
N GLY A 192 6.14 11.00 9.76
CA GLY A 192 7.49 11.32 9.30
C GLY A 192 7.87 12.79 9.53
N ALA A 193 6.96 13.72 9.22
CA ALA A 193 7.16 15.15 9.46
C ALA A 193 7.28 15.46 10.97
N ALA A 194 6.39 14.89 11.78
CA ALA A 194 6.42 15.00 13.24
C ALA A 194 7.74 14.49 13.85
N ALA A 195 8.32 13.42 13.28
CA ALA A 195 9.57 12.86 13.76
C ALA A 195 10.79 13.78 13.54
N VAL A 196 10.69 14.69 12.58
CA VAL A 196 11.71 15.71 12.28
C VAL A 196 11.43 17.03 13.02
N GLY A 197 10.28 17.15 13.71
CA GLY A 197 9.94 18.31 14.54
C GLY A 197 9.02 19.33 13.87
N ILE A 198 8.40 19.00 12.75
CA ILE A 198 7.32 19.80 12.17
C ILE A 198 5.99 19.21 12.65
N ASP A 199 5.12 20.03 13.23
CA ASP A 199 3.72 19.69 13.46
C ASP A 199 2.88 20.13 12.25
N PRO A 200 2.35 19.18 11.45
CA PRO A 200 1.51 19.47 10.29
C PRO A 200 0.27 20.32 10.56
N LEU A 201 -0.28 20.27 11.79
CA LEU A 201 -1.52 20.94 12.15
C LEU A 201 -1.29 22.31 12.80
N SER A 202 -0.07 22.56 13.31
CA SER A 202 0.27 23.83 13.96
C SER A 202 1.07 24.80 13.07
N ASP A 203 1.42 24.42 11.84
CA ASP A 203 2.12 25.32 10.92
C ASP A 203 1.16 26.41 10.41
N ASN A 204 1.34 27.63 10.90
CA ASN A 204 0.51 28.79 10.54
C ASN A 204 0.80 29.35 9.13
N SER A 205 1.77 28.81 8.40
CA SER A 205 2.07 29.24 7.04
C SER A 205 1.09 28.62 6.03
N PRO A 206 0.23 29.41 5.34
CA PRO A 206 -0.74 28.84 4.38
C PRO A 206 -0.04 28.09 3.24
N ARG A 207 1.09 28.62 2.74
CA ARG A 207 1.88 27.96 1.68
C ARG A 207 2.38 26.59 2.13
N ALA A 208 2.84 26.48 3.38
CA ALA A 208 3.33 25.23 3.94
C ALA A 208 2.22 24.22 4.12
N LEU A 209 1.10 24.64 4.72
CA LEU A 209 -0.07 23.81 4.90
C LEU A 209 -0.57 23.25 3.56
N TYR A 210 -0.67 24.08 2.52
CA TYR A 210 -1.08 23.64 1.20
C TYR A 210 -0.07 22.70 0.52
N ALA A 211 1.23 22.92 0.72
CA ALA A 211 2.27 22.01 0.22
C ALA A 211 2.20 20.65 0.94
N MET A 212 2.02 20.65 2.26
CA MET A 212 1.86 19.42 3.06
C MET A 212 0.59 18.67 2.64
N ALA A 213 -0.53 19.38 2.48
CA ALA A 213 -1.80 18.82 2.04
C ALA A 213 -1.72 18.25 0.61
N SER A 214 -0.99 18.92 -0.28
CA SER A 214 -0.78 18.47 -1.65
C SER A 214 0.09 17.21 -1.71
N LEU A 215 1.14 17.13 -0.88
CA LEU A 215 1.94 15.91 -0.75
C LEU A 215 1.12 14.77 -0.13
N TYR A 216 0.26 15.08 0.85
CA TYR A 216 -0.64 14.10 1.46
C TYR A 216 -1.65 13.57 0.44
N ALA A 217 -2.26 14.45 -0.36
CA ALA A 217 -3.14 14.09 -1.45
C ALA A 217 -2.42 13.23 -2.50
N SER A 218 -1.16 13.53 -2.83
CA SER A 218 -0.35 12.67 -3.72
C SER A 218 -0.23 11.25 -3.17
N ASN A 219 0.07 11.10 -1.87
CA ASN A 219 0.17 9.79 -1.22
C ASN A 219 -1.15 9.02 -1.28
N VAL A 220 -2.28 9.69 -1.00
CA VAL A 220 -3.62 9.08 -1.09
C VAL A 220 -3.89 8.61 -2.52
N LEU A 221 -3.68 9.48 -3.51
CA LEU A 221 -3.92 9.16 -4.92
C LEU A 221 -3.02 8.02 -5.40
N CYS A 222 -1.74 8.03 -5.03
CA CYS A 222 -0.81 6.96 -5.39
C CYS A 222 -1.26 5.61 -4.85
N ALA A 223 -1.71 5.57 -3.59
CA ALA A 223 -2.24 4.35 -2.97
C ALA A 223 -3.50 3.86 -3.70
N ILE A 224 -4.44 4.76 -4.03
CA ILE A 224 -5.66 4.42 -4.77
C ILE A 224 -5.33 3.87 -6.15
N ILE A 225 -4.44 4.52 -6.91
CA ILE A 225 -4.06 4.11 -8.27
C ILE A 225 -3.48 2.71 -8.27
N VAL A 226 -2.53 2.46 -7.37
CA VAL A 226 -1.81 1.18 -7.30
C VAL A 226 -2.71 0.07 -6.76
N ASP A 227 -3.53 0.35 -5.74
CA ASP A 227 -4.44 -0.64 -5.16
C ASP A 227 -5.66 -0.92 -6.06
N ALA A 228 -6.09 0.04 -6.88
CA ALA A 228 -7.09 -0.20 -7.92
C ALA A 228 -6.59 -1.23 -8.94
N VAL A 229 -5.35 -1.09 -9.42
CA VAL A 229 -4.71 -2.12 -10.27
C VAL A 229 -4.60 -3.45 -9.54
N TYR A 230 -4.22 -3.44 -8.25
CA TYR A 230 -4.12 -4.67 -7.46
C TYR A 230 -5.45 -5.41 -7.34
N SER A 231 -6.55 -4.68 -7.13
CA SER A 231 -7.90 -5.24 -6.94
C SER A 231 -8.48 -5.94 -8.17
N HIS A 232 -7.95 -5.67 -9.37
CA HIS A 232 -8.32 -6.42 -10.58
C HIS A 232 -7.86 -7.89 -10.57
N GLN A 233 -6.95 -8.29 -9.68
CA GLN A 233 -6.53 -9.69 -9.56
C GLN A 233 -7.65 -10.63 -9.08
N ASP A 234 -8.56 -10.11 -8.26
CA ASP A 234 -9.65 -10.90 -7.64
C ASP A 234 -11.01 -10.46 -8.18
N LEU A 235 -11.08 -9.74 -9.31
CA LEU A 235 -12.32 -9.10 -9.78
C LEU A 235 -13.48 -10.10 -9.94
N GLN A 236 -13.22 -11.26 -10.56
CA GLN A 236 -14.25 -12.27 -10.79
C GLN A 236 -14.77 -12.85 -9.46
N ASP A 237 -13.86 -13.35 -8.62
CA ASP A 237 -14.20 -13.90 -7.31
C ASP A 237 -14.91 -12.86 -6.40
N ASP A 238 -14.47 -11.59 -6.42
CA ASP A 238 -15.08 -10.51 -5.65
C ASP A 238 -16.52 -10.21 -6.13
N MET A 239 -16.77 -10.24 -7.44
CA MET A 239 -18.11 -10.05 -8.00
C MET A 239 -19.06 -11.18 -7.62
N GLU A 240 -18.59 -12.44 -7.66
CA GLU A 240 -19.38 -13.61 -7.26
C GLU A 240 -19.76 -13.57 -5.77
N LEU A 241 -18.85 -13.08 -4.92
CA LEU A 241 -19.06 -12.92 -3.48
C LEU A 241 -19.78 -11.62 -3.09
N GLY A 242 -20.11 -10.75 -4.06
CA GLY A 242 -20.76 -9.47 -3.82
C GLY A 242 -19.90 -8.46 -3.06
N LEU A 243 -18.57 -8.62 -3.09
CA LEU A 243 -17.60 -7.70 -2.51
C LEU A 243 -17.43 -6.46 -3.40
N LYS A 244 -17.11 -5.32 -2.78
CA LYS A 244 -17.06 -4.03 -3.47
C LYS A 244 -15.65 -3.45 -3.49
N SER A 245 -15.23 -2.95 -4.65
CA SER A 245 -13.95 -2.27 -4.86
C SER A 245 -14.01 -1.35 -6.09
N ILE A 246 -12.98 -0.52 -6.32
CA ILE A 246 -12.88 0.26 -7.56
C ILE A 246 -12.93 -0.65 -8.79
N ALA A 247 -12.29 -1.83 -8.73
CA ALA A 247 -12.33 -2.79 -9.84
C ALA A 247 -13.75 -3.27 -10.13
N THR A 248 -14.54 -3.62 -9.10
CA THR A 248 -15.92 -4.08 -9.30
C THR A 248 -16.86 -2.96 -9.76
N ALA A 249 -16.59 -1.71 -9.35
CA ALA A 249 -17.43 -0.55 -9.68
C ALA A 249 -17.14 0.05 -11.06
N TRP A 250 -15.88 0.04 -11.50
CA TRP A 250 -15.47 0.67 -12.76
C TRP A 250 -15.15 -0.33 -13.86
N GLN A 251 -14.73 -1.55 -13.54
CA GLN A 251 -14.46 -2.63 -14.51
C GLN A 251 -13.63 -2.11 -15.70
N ASP A 252 -14.19 -2.09 -16.91
CA ASP A 252 -13.54 -1.61 -18.14
C ASP A 252 -13.18 -0.11 -18.11
N LEU A 253 -13.92 0.70 -17.35
CA LEU A 253 -13.67 2.13 -17.18
C LEU A 253 -12.58 2.43 -16.14
N THR A 254 -11.94 1.41 -15.56
CA THR A 254 -10.86 1.61 -14.59
C THR A 254 -9.69 2.37 -15.21
N LYS A 255 -9.29 2.09 -16.46
CA LYS A 255 -8.16 2.81 -17.10
C LYS A 255 -8.40 4.33 -17.24
N PRO A 256 -9.55 4.79 -17.77
CA PRO A 256 -9.91 6.21 -17.74
C PRO A 256 -9.83 6.84 -16.34
N LEU A 257 -10.36 6.16 -15.32
CA LEU A 257 -10.25 6.63 -13.93
C LEU A 257 -8.79 6.74 -13.48
N LEU A 258 -7.96 5.74 -13.76
CA LEU A 258 -6.54 5.77 -13.40
C LEU A 258 -5.79 6.93 -14.07
N TRP A 259 -6.12 7.26 -15.32
CA TRP A 259 -5.54 8.44 -15.99
C TRP A 259 -5.92 9.74 -15.29
N LEU A 260 -7.18 9.90 -14.91
CA LEU A 260 -7.65 11.07 -14.16
C LEU A 260 -6.91 11.17 -12.82
N LEU A 261 -6.86 10.09 -12.05
CA LEU A 261 -6.18 10.06 -10.75
C LEU A 261 -4.67 10.33 -10.88
N ALA A 262 -4.01 9.76 -11.90
CA ALA A 262 -2.60 9.98 -12.15
C ALA A 262 -2.31 11.44 -12.54
N LEU A 263 -3.15 12.05 -13.38
CA LEU A 263 -3.05 13.47 -13.70
C LEU A 263 -3.22 14.32 -12.44
N SER A 264 -4.24 14.04 -11.62
CA SER A 264 -4.45 14.72 -10.34
C SER A 264 -3.23 14.59 -9.42
N GLN A 265 -2.64 13.39 -9.32
CA GLN A 265 -1.45 13.14 -8.50
C GLN A 265 -0.26 13.98 -8.97
N VAL A 266 0.00 14.01 -10.28
CA VAL A 266 1.09 14.79 -10.87
C VAL A 266 0.89 16.29 -10.64
N LEU A 267 -0.35 16.79 -10.74
CA LEU A 267 -0.68 18.20 -10.50
C LEU A 267 -0.43 18.60 -9.03
N VAL A 268 -0.86 17.77 -8.06
CA VAL A 268 -0.59 18.08 -6.65
C VAL A 268 0.90 17.94 -6.31
N LEU A 269 1.64 17.01 -6.93
CA LEU A 269 3.10 16.96 -6.79
C LEU A 269 3.79 18.20 -7.37
N ALA A 270 3.33 18.72 -8.51
CA ALA A 270 3.82 19.97 -9.07
C ALA A 270 3.50 21.16 -8.14
N ALA A 271 2.30 21.17 -7.55
CA ALA A 271 1.90 22.19 -6.58
C ALA A 271 2.84 22.21 -5.36
N VAL A 272 3.29 21.06 -4.83
CA VAL A 272 4.31 21.01 -3.76
C VAL A 272 5.58 21.77 -4.18
N GLY A 273 6.08 21.52 -5.38
CA GLY A 273 7.29 22.16 -5.91
C GLY A 273 7.14 23.67 -6.03
N VAL A 274 6.01 24.14 -6.57
CA VAL A 274 5.70 25.58 -6.69
C VAL A 274 5.52 26.23 -5.32
N LEU A 275 4.75 25.61 -4.42
CA LEU A 275 4.44 26.18 -3.11
C LEU A 275 5.68 26.31 -2.21
N LEU A 276 6.68 25.46 -2.39
CA LEU A 276 7.95 25.47 -1.66
C LEU A 276 9.11 26.13 -2.42
N ASP A 277 8.86 26.72 -3.60
CA ASP A 277 9.89 27.35 -4.45
C ASP A 277 11.05 26.38 -4.79
N LEU A 278 10.73 25.12 -5.11
CA LEU A 278 11.73 24.09 -5.43
C LEU A 278 12.20 24.18 -6.89
N GLY A 279 13.47 23.85 -7.13
CA GLY A 279 14.06 23.86 -8.47
C GLY A 279 13.87 22.55 -9.24
N TRP A 280 14.54 22.46 -10.40
CA TRP A 280 14.50 21.28 -11.28
C TRP A 280 14.97 19.97 -10.63
N GLY A 281 15.78 20.06 -9.57
CA GLY A 281 16.17 18.90 -8.76
C GLY A 281 14.98 18.18 -8.10
N TYR A 282 13.86 18.89 -7.88
CA TYR A 282 12.59 18.29 -7.47
C TYR A 282 11.73 17.92 -8.68
N PHE A 283 11.48 18.87 -9.58
CA PHE A 283 10.51 18.69 -10.68
C PHE A 283 10.85 17.53 -11.62
N SER A 284 12.13 17.35 -11.97
CA SER A 284 12.53 16.28 -12.89
C SER A 284 12.26 14.88 -12.31
N PRO A 285 12.88 14.47 -11.19
CA PRO A 285 12.64 13.15 -10.61
C PRO A 285 11.23 12.99 -10.02
N THR A 286 10.71 13.98 -9.28
CA THR A 286 9.44 13.80 -8.57
C THR A 286 8.23 13.97 -9.47
N VAL A 287 8.19 14.97 -10.35
CA VAL A 287 6.99 15.25 -11.16
C VAL A 287 7.05 14.51 -12.49
N LEU A 288 8.10 14.71 -13.29
CA LEU A 288 8.18 14.13 -14.64
C LEU A 288 8.35 12.62 -14.63
N CYS A 289 9.27 12.08 -13.81
CA CYS A 289 9.46 10.62 -13.77
C CYS A 289 8.25 9.91 -13.15
N THR A 290 7.57 10.49 -12.16
CA THR A 290 6.32 9.91 -11.63
C THR A 290 5.22 9.89 -12.69
N ALA A 291 5.05 10.99 -13.43
CA ALA A 291 4.11 11.04 -14.56
C ALA A 291 4.41 9.96 -15.61
N PHE A 292 5.69 9.79 -15.95
CA PHE A 292 6.15 8.76 -16.89
C PHE A 292 5.88 7.35 -16.38
N VAL A 293 6.23 7.05 -15.11
CA VAL A 293 6.03 5.73 -14.50
C VAL A 293 4.54 5.37 -14.46
N LEU A 294 3.69 6.27 -13.98
CA LEU A 294 2.25 6.06 -13.91
C LEU A 294 1.64 5.93 -15.31
N GLY A 295 2.01 6.80 -16.25
CA GLY A 295 1.54 6.72 -17.62
C GLY A 295 1.91 5.40 -18.29
N LYS A 296 3.17 4.94 -18.13
CA LYS A 296 3.62 3.66 -18.65
C LYS A 296 2.86 2.48 -18.02
N MET A 297 2.64 2.52 -16.70
CA MET A 297 1.86 1.50 -16.00
C MET A 297 0.43 1.42 -16.56
N ILE A 298 -0.29 2.54 -16.65
CA ILE A 298 -1.68 2.57 -17.09
C ILE A 298 -1.81 2.10 -18.55
N GLN A 299 -0.87 2.48 -19.41
CA GLN A 299 -0.84 2.03 -20.80
C GLN A 299 -0.63 0.53 -20.93
N LYS A 300 0.29 -0.05 -20.14
CA LYS A 300 0.77 -1.42 -20.33
C LYS A 300 0.08 -2.46 -19.46
N VAL A 301 -0.57 -2.06 -18.37
CA VAL A 301 -1.31 -3.00 -17.53
C VAL A 301 -2.47 -3.60 -18.31
N LYS A 302 -2.63 -4.91 -18.20
CA LYS A 302 -3.76 -5.65 -18.72
C LYS A 302 -4.62 -6.06 -17.53
N LEU A 303 -5.76 -5.40 -17.37
CA LEU A 303 -6.57 -5.51 -16.16
C LEU A 303 -7.28 -6.86 -16.03
N ASP A 304 -7.50 -7.52 -17.16
CA ASP A 304 -8.03 -8.87 -17.31
C ASP A 304 -7.00 -9.98 -17.00
N GLU A 305 -5.71 -9.65 -16.87
CA GLU A 305 -4.65 -10.60 -16.56
C GLU A 305 -4.13 -10.40 -15.11
N PRO A 306 -4.50 -11.24 -14.13
CA PRO A 306 -4.07 -11.09 -12.73
C PRO A 306 -2.55 -11.00 -12.55
N ALA A 307 -1.78 -11.75 -13.34
CA ALA A 307 -0.33 -11.70 -13.31
C ALA A 307 0.24 -10.33 -13.75
N SER A 308 -0.39 -9.69 -14.76
CA SER A 308 -0.03 -8.35 -15.22
C SER A 308 -0.31 -7.31 -14.13
N CYS A 309 -1.48 -7.40 -13.49
CA CYS A 309 -1.86 -6.56 -12.35
C CYS A 309 -0.89 -6.72 -11.17
N ALA A 310 -0.54 -7.96 -10.80
CA ALA A 310 0.42 -8.23 -9.72
C ALA A 310 1.81 -7.65 -10.00
N TRP A 311 2.28 -7.78 -11.25
CA TRP A 311 3.57 -7.26 -11.68
C TRP A 311 3.59 -5.73 -11.61
N TRP A 312 2.58 -5.07 -12.19
CA TRP A 312 2.50 -3.61 -12.20
C TRP A 312 2.29 -3.04 -10.81
N PHE A 313 1.45 -3.66 -9.97
CA PHE A 313 1.33 -3.29 -8.56
C PHE A 313 2.69 -3.26 -7.86
N ARG A 314 3.44 -4.37 -7.93
CA ARG A 314 4.75 -4.50 -7.27
C ARG A 314 5.74 -3.45 -7.75
N HIS A 315 5.90 -3.30 -9.07
CA HIS A 315 6.92 -2.41 -9.62
C HIS A 315 6.55 -0.94 -9.47
N SER A 316 5.27 -0.60 -9.61
CA SER A 316 4.80 0.78 -9.43
C SER A 316 5.06 1.28 -8.02
N ILE A 317 4.86 0.46 -6.96
CA ILE A 317 5.19 0.86 -5.58
C ILE A 317 6.65 1.33 -5.47
N TYR A 318 7.59 0.54 -6.00
CA TYR A 318 9.00 0.89 -5.94
C TYR A 318 9.33 2.10 -6.80
N LEU A 319 8.85 2.13 -8.04
CA LEU A 319 9.19 3.17 -9.00
C LEU A 319 8.61 4.53 -8.58
N THR A 320 7.31 4.62 -8.27
CA THR A 320 6.70 5.88 -7.82
C THR A 320 7.22 6.31 -6.45
N GLY A 321 7.54 5.32 -5.61
CA GLY A 321 8.28 5.45 -4.36
C GLY A 321 9.58 6.23 -4.50
N LEU A 322 10.46 5.71 -5.35
CA LEU A 322 11.80 6.23 -5.58
C LEU A 322 11.79 7.55 -6.33
N THR A 323 10.92 7.73 -7.32
CA THR A 323 10.83 9.00 -8.08
C THR A 323 10.42 10.15 -7.15
N GLN A 324 9.42 9.95 -6.29
CA GLN A 324 9.00 10.98 -5.35
C GLN A 324 10.06 11.27 -4.28
N ALA A 325 10.67 10.23 -3.69
CA ALA A 325 11.71 10.39 -2.68
C ALA A 325 12.96 11.07 -3.23
N SER A 326 13.38 10.74 -4.46
CA SER A 326 14.62 11.24 -5.04
C SER A 326 14.62 12.75 -5.23
N GLY A 327 13.53 13.37 -5.71
CA GLY A 327 13.49 14.83 -5.85
C GLY A 327 13.50 15.58 -4.52
N LEU A 328 12.80 15.07 -3.51
CA LEU A 328 12.86 15.62 -2.15
C LEU A 328 14.26 15.47 -1.56
N LEU A 329 14.91 14.31 -1.75
CA LEU A 329 16.27 14.04 -1.28
C LEU A 329 17.31 14.90 -2.01
N MET A 330 17.25 15.01 -3.33
CA MET A 330 18.16 15.85 -4.12
C MET A 330 18.08 17.31 -3.68
N THR A 331 16.87 17.80 -3.46
CA THR A 331 16.65 19.16 -2.93
C THR A 331 17.24 19.32 -1.53
N TYR A 332 17.07 18.32 -0.66
CA TYR A 332 17.62 18.32 0.68
C TYR A 332 19.15 18.33 0.68
N LEU A 333 19.78 17.51 -0.16
CA LEU A 333 21.24 17.44 -0.29
C LEU A 333 21.83 18.71 -0.93
N ALA A 334 21.07 19.38 -1.81
CA ALA A 334 21.49 20.63 -2.44
C ALA A 334 21.43 21.84 -1.50
N ARG A 335 20.70 21.76 -0.38
CA ARG A 335 20.69 22.82 0.64
C ARG A 335 22.06 22.88 1.33
N ARG A 336 22.80 23.95 1.08
CA ARG A 336 24.02 24.26 1.84
C ARG A 336 23.62 24.68 3.26
N PRO A 337 24.30 24.18 4.31
CA PRO A 337 24.10 24.69 5.66
C PRO A 337 24.47 26.18 5.69
N ALA A 338 23.63 26.99 6.33
CA ALA A 338 23.92 28.40 6.55
C ALA A 338 25.19 28.50 7.41
N GLY A 339 26.30 29.01 6.85
CA GLY A 339 27.59 29.09 7.56
C GLY A 339 28.86 29.09 6.69
N PHE A 340 28.75 28.96 5.37
CA PHE A 340 29.86 29.21 4.44
C PHE A 340 29.48 30.30 3.44
N SER A 341 29.58 31.55 3.88
CA SER A 341 29.57 32.74 3.02
C SER A 341 30.48 33.79 3.63
#